data_AF-A0A2N3DTG3-F1
#
_entry.id   AF-A0A2N3DTG3-F1
#
_cell.length_a   1.000
_cell.length_b   1.000
_cell.length_c   1.000
_cell.angle_alpha   90.00
_cell.angle_beta   90.00
_cell.angle_gamma   90.00
#
_symmetry.space_group_name_H-M   'P 1'
#
loop_
_entity.id
_entity.type
_entity.pdbx_description
1 polymer ?
#
loop_
_entity_poly.entity_id
_entity_poly.type
_entity_poly.pdbx_seq_one_letter_code
_entity_poly.pdbx_strand_id
1 'polypeptide(L)'
;MDWLAPVLDTALRPENIVTAIIVMNFLAFAAFGIDKSRAERGAWRISEGTLLQLAFLGGTLGAYAGRAMFRHKTRKQPFSGQLHAIAVLQLCAAAGL
;
A
#
# COMPACT_ATOMS: atom_id res chain seq x y z
N MET A 1 -17.89 28.58 -1.68
CA MET A 1 -17.31 27.30 -1.17
C MET A 1 -15.78 27.45 -1.20
N ASP A 2 -15.27 28.59 -0.73
CA ASP A 2 -13.98 29.12 -1.21
C ASP A 2 -12.89 29.02 -0.13
N TRP A 3 -13.28 28.62 1.09
CA TRP A 3 -12.39 28.35 2.21
C TRP A 3 -11.64 27.02 2.11
N LEU A 4 -12.07 26.12 1.22
CA LEU A 4 -11.41 24.82 0.98
C LEU A 4 -10.25 24.93 -0.01
N ALA A 5 -10.30 25.87 -0.95
CA ALA A 5 -9.28 26.06 -1.98
C ALA A 5 -7.85 26.19 -1.40
N PRO A 6 -7.56 27.04 -0.38
CA PRO A 6 -6.21 27.16 0.16
C PRO A 6 -5.73 25.93 0.94
N VAL A 7 -6.66 25.20 1.56
CA VAL A 7 -6.35 23.95 2.28
C VAL A 7 -6.01 22.84 1.29
N LEU A 8 -6.80 22.71 0.21
CA LEU A 8 -6.54 21.75 -0.87
C LEU A 8 -5.24 22.11 -1.60
N ASP A 9 -5.00 23.38 -1.89
CA ASP A 9 -3.78 23.83 -2.57
C ASP A 9 -2.54 23.54 -1.72
N THR A 10 -2.61 23.73 -0.41
CA THR A 10 -1.53 23.35 0.52
C THR A 10 -1.37 21.83 0.61
N ALA A 11 -2.47 21.07 0.71
CA ALA A 11 -2.44 19.62 0.84
C ALA A 11 -1.96 18.90 -0.44
N LEU A 12 -2.28 19.44 -1.62
CA LEU A 12 -1.94 18.88 -2.92
C LEU A 12 -0.57 19.34 -3.44
N ARG A 13 0.21 20.07 -2.62
CA ARG A 13 1.59 20.37 -2.93
C ARG A 13 2.38 19.07 -3.18
N PRO A 14 3.24 19.03 -4.20
CA PRO A 14 3.96 17.81 -4.58
C PRO A 14 4.81 17.25 -3.43
N GLU A 15 5.39 18.10 -2.59
CA GLU A 15 6.13 17.68 -1.38
C GLU A 15 5.28 16.88 -0.39
N ASN A 16 4.00 17.25 -0.22
CA ASN A 16 3.09 16.59 0.70
C ASN A 16 2.62 15.24 0.13
N ILE A 17 2.36 15.19 -1.18
CA ILE A 17 1.99 13.96 -1.89
C ILE A 17 3.14 12.95 -1.84
N VAL A 18 4.37 13.39 -2.14
CA VAL A 18 5.55 12.53 -2.07
C VAL A 18 5.75 11.99 -0.65
N THR A 19 5.63 12.85 0.36
CA THR A 19 5.74 12.44 1.77
C THR A 19 4.66 11.42 2.13
N ALA A 20 3.40 11.65 1.72
CA ALA A 20 2.31 10.72 1.95
C ALA A 20 2.55 9.35 1.29
N ILE A 21 3.04 9.32 0.05
CA ILE A 21 3.39 8.07 -0.65
C ILE A 21 4.50 7.33 0.08
N ILE A 22 5.55 8.03 0.53
CA ILE A 22 6.64 7.41 1.30
C ILE A 22 6.09 6.77 2.57
N VAL A 23 5.29 7.50 3.34
CA VAL A 23 4.65 7.00 4.57
C VAL A 23 3.78 5.77 4.28
N MET A 24 2.95 5.82 3.22
CA MET A 24 2.11 4.69 2.82
C MET A 24 2.91 3.44 2.45
N ASN A 25 4.06 3.61 1.80
CA ASN A 25 4.95 2.48 1.50
C ASN A 25 5.58 1.89 2.77
N PHE A 26 6.01 2.73 3.72
CA PHE A 26 6.48 2.24 5.02
C PHE A 26 5.38 1.50 5.81
N LEU A 27 4.16 2.04 5.82
CA LEU A 27 3.02 1.40 6.48
C LEU A 27 2.68 0.05 5.84
N ALA A 28 2.65 -0.02 4.50
CA ALA A 28 2.43 -1.26 3.77
C ALA A 28 3.52 -2.30 4.10
N PHE A 29 4.80 -1.90 4.07
CA PHE A 29 5.92 -2.78 4.41
C PHE A 29 5.82 -3.30 5.87
N ALA A 30 5.58 -2.40 6.82
CA ALA A 30 5.43 -2.73 8.23
C ALA A 30 4.25 -3.68 8.47
N ALA A 31 3.12 -3.47 7.78
CA ALA A 31 1.96 -4.34 7.90
C ALA A 31 2.27 -5.79 7.49
N PHE A 32 3.07 -6.01 6.44
CA PHE A 32 3.52 -7.37 6.09
C PHE A 32 4.43 -7.99 7.17
N GLY A 33 5.32 -7.20 7.77
CA GLY A 33 6.19 -7.67 8.85
C GLY A 33 5.40 -8.03 10.11
N ILE A 34 4.44 -7.19 10.48
CA ILE A 34 3.52 -7.43 11.59
C ILE A 34 2.68 -8.68 11.31
N ASP A 35 2.11 -8.83 10.11
CA ASP A 35 1.33 -10.00 9.73
C ASP A 35 2.15 -11.31 9.86
N LYS A 36 3.43 -11.29 9.43
CA LYS A 36 4.34 -12.42 9.62
C LYS A 36 4.58 -12.71 11.10
N SER A 37 4.93 -11.70 11.89
CA SER A 37 5.16 -11.89 13.34
C SER A 37 3.91 -12.41 14.05
N ARG A 38 2.71 -11.99 13.65
CA ARG A 38 1.45 -12.48 14.22
C ARG A 38 1.17 -13.92 13.82
N ALA A 39 1.48 -14.30 12.57
CA ALA A 39 1.36 -15.67 12.10
C ALA A 39 2.30 -16.63 12.86
N GLU A 40 3.52 -16.21 13.15
CA GLU A 40 4.49 -17.01 13.93
C GLU A 40 4.08 -17.17 15.40
N ARG A 41 3.39 -16.17 15.97
CA ARG A 41 2.91 -16.18 17.36
C ARG A 41 1.51 -16.78 17.53
N GLY A 42 0.89 -17.28 16.45
CA GLY A 42 -0.48 -17.78 16.49
C GLY A 42 -1.55 -16.72 16.81
N ALA A 43 -1.21 -15.43 16.64
CA ALA A 43 -2.11 -14.31 16.91
C ALA A 43 -3.03 -13.99 15.72
N TRP A 44 -4.02 -13.13 15.95
CA TRP A 44 -4.95 -12.69 14.90
C TRP A 44 -4.22 -12.01 13.73
N ARG A 45 -4.34 -12.58 12.53
CA ARG A 45 -3.62 -12.13 11.32
C ARG A 45 -4.25 -10.88 10.72
N ILE A 46 -3.46 -10.11 9.98
CA ILE A 46 -3.98 -8.96 9.24
C ILE A 46 -4.74 -9.48 8.03
N SER A 47 -5.95 -8.96 7.82
CA SER A 47 -6.78 -9.35 6.69
C SER A 47 -6.06 -9.04 5.37
N GLU A 48 -6.25 -9.90 4.37
CA GLU A 48 -5.70 -9.68 3.04
C GLU A 48 -6.23 -8.38 2.42
N GLY A 49 -7.50 -8.06 2.67
CA GLY A 49 -8.13 -6.81 2.23
C GLY A 49 -7.39 -5.56 2.73
N THR A 50 -6.98 -5.54 4.01
CA THR A 50 -6.22 -4.40 4.57
C THR A 50 -4.87 -4.22 3.87
N LEU A 51 -4.14 -5.31 3.62
CA LEU A 51 -2.86 -5.25 2.92
C LEU A 51 -3.02 -4.75 1.46
N LEU A 52 -4.08 -5.19 0.78
CA LEU A 52 -4.41 -4.74 -0.57
C LEU A 52 -4.86 -3.27 -0.60
N GLN A 53 -5.63 -2.82 0.39
CA GLN A 53 -6.03 -1.42 0.53
C GLN A 53 -4.82 -0.50 0.73
N LEU A 54 -3.85 -0.91 1.56
CA LEU A 54 -2.60 -0.15 1.73
C LEU A 54 -1.81 -0.05 0.42
N ALA A 55 -1.74 -1.14 -0.36
CA ALA A 55 -1.13 -1.10 -1.68
C ALA A 55 -1.89 -0.16 -2.63
N PHE A 56 -3.22 -0.29 -2.70
CA PHE A 56 -4.09 0.51 -3.56
C PHE A 56 -3.99 2.02 -3.29
N LEU A 57 -3.87 2.42 -2.03
CA LEU A 57 -3.74 3.82 -1.60
C LEU A 57 -2.34 4.42 -1.84
N GLY A 58 -1.41 3.69 -2.47
CA GLY A 58 -0.07 4.19 -2.84
C GLY A 58 1.09 3.43 -2.19
N GLY A 59 0.81 2.41 -1.37
CA GLY A 59 1.82 1.59 -0.70
C GLY A 59 2.35 0.41 -1.54
N THR A 60 2.12 0.38 -2.85
CA THR A 60 2.42 -0.79 -3.71
C THR A 60 3.89 -1.23 -3.64
N LEU A 61 4.85 -0.31 -3.66
CA LEU A 61 6.27 -0.65 -3.57
C LEU A 61 6.61 -1.29 -2.21
N GLY A 62 6.09 -0.72 -1.12
CA GLY A 62 6.22 -1.24 0.24
C GLY A 62 5.54 -2.60 0.41
N ALA A 63 4.40 -2.81 -0.24
CA ALA A 63 3.71 -4.09 -0.26
C ALA A 63 4.52 -5.17 -0.99
N TYR A 64 5.11 -4.87 -2.16
CA TYR A 64 6.00 -5.81 -2.85
C TYR A 64 7.29 -6.07 -2.06
N ALA A 65 7.91 -5.02 -1.52
CA ALA A 65 9.11 -5.15 -0.69
C ALA A 65 8.84 -6.00 0.56
N GLY A 66 7.73 -5.76 1.26
CA GLY A 66 7.32 -6.52 2.43
C GLY A 66 7.02 -7.98 2.06
N ARG A 67 6.25 -8.21 1.00
CA ARG A 67 5.95 -9.54 0.48
C ARG A 67 7.22 -10.33 0.12
N ALA A 68 8.20 -9.69 -0.52
CA ALA A 68 9.47 -10.30 -0.91
C ALA A 68 10.36 -10.59 0.31
N MET A 69 10.56 -9.61 1.19
CA MET A 69 11.43 -9.69 2.37
C MET A 69 10.92 -10.73 3.38
N PHE A 70 9.63 -10.68 3.69
CA PHE A 70 9.03 -11.58 4.68
C PHE A 70 8.70 -12.96 4.09
N ARG A 71 8.74 -13.11 2.76
CA ARG A 71 8.34 -14.33 2.00
C ARG A 71 6.94 -14.80 2.41
N HIS A 72 6.08 -13.85 2.78
CA HIS A 72 4.76 -14.09 3.33
C HIS A 72 3.71 -13.79 2.25
N LYS A 73 2.69 -14.66 2.13
CA LYS A 73 1.61 -14.53 1.12
C LYS A 73 2.12 -14.42 -0.34
N THR A 74 3.22 -15.11 -0.66
CA THR A 74 3.81 -15.11 -2.01
C THR A 74 3.20 -16.15 -2.96
N ARG A 75 2.65 -17.26 -2.43
CA ARG A 75 2.16 -18.40 -3.24
C ARG A 75 0.66 -18.65 -3.22
N LYS A 76 -0.08 -18.23 -2.19
CA LYS A 76 -1.54 -18.42 -2.15
C LYS A 76 -2.22 -17.34 -2.99
N GLN A 77 -2.87 -17.78 -4.06
CA GLN A 77 -3.91 -16.99 -4.72
C GLN A 77 -5.15 -16.96 -3.80
N PRO A 78 -5.93 -15.87 -3.78
CA PRO A 78 -6.00 -14.77 -4.76
C PRO A 78 -5.09 -13.57 -4.51
N PHE A 79 -4.41 -13.49 -3.35
CA PHE A 79 -3.70 -12.28 -2.92
C PHE A 79 -2.66 -11.77 -3.92
N SER A 80 -1.82 -12.66 -4.44
CA SER A 80 -0.78 -12.29 -5.40
C SER A 80 -1.40 -11.68 -6.67
N GLY A 81 -2.43 -12.31 -7.24
CA GLY A 81 -3.13 -11.78 -8.42
C GLY A 81 -3.73 -10.40 -8.18
N GLN A 82 -4.37 -10.19 -7.03
CA GLN A 82 -4.96 -8.91 -6.66
C GLN A 82 -3.91 -7.80 -6.52
N LEU A 83 -2.74 -8.10 -5.92
CA LEU A 83 -1.65 -7.12 -5.82
C LEU A 83 -1.08 -6.73 -7.18
N HIS A 84 -0.96 -7.69 -8.12
CA HIS A 84 -0.54 -7.36 -9.50
C HIS A 84 -1.60 -6.52 -10.22
N ALA A 85 -2.89 -6.84 -10.06
CA ALA A 85 -3.96 -6.04 -10.66
C ALA A 85 -3.94 -4.59 -10.17
N ILE A 86 -3.72 -4.37 -8.86
CA ILE A 86 -3.57 -3.02 -8.29
C ILE A 86 -2.37 -2.30 -8.90
N ALA A 87 -1.22 -2.97 -9.02
CA ALA A 87 -0.03 -2.36 -9.58
C ALA A 87 -0.21 -1.98 -11.06
N VAL A 88 -0.81 -2.87 -11.87
CA VAL A 88 -1.12 -2.61 -13.28
C VAL A 88 -2.10 -1.44 -13.40
N LEU A 89 -3.15 -1.42 -12.58
CA LEU A 89 -4.13 -0.33 -12.59
C LEU A 89 -3.48 1.02 -12.27
N GLN A 90 -2.59 1.08 -11.26
CA GLN A 90 -1.85 2.30 -10.92
C GLN A 90 -0.91 2.74 -12.03
N LEU A 91 -0.21 1.81 -12.69
CA LEU A 91 0.65 2.12 -13.83
C LEU A 91 -0.13 2.63 -15.03
N CYS A 92 -1.27 1.99 -15.36
CA CYS A 92 -2.15 2.45 -16.43
C CYS A 92 -2.72 3.85 -16.13
N ALA A 93 -3.14 4.11 -14.89
CA ALA A 93 -3.61 5.43 -14.48
C ALA A 93 -2.51 6.48 -14.58
N ALA A 94 -1.27 6.16 -14.17
CA ALA A 94 -0.12 7.06 -14.26
C ALA A 94 0.37 7.29 -15.70
N ALA A 95 0.20 6.32 -16.61
CA ALA A 95 0.59 6.44 -18.01
C ALA A 95 -0.50 7.08 -18.89
N GLY A 96 -1.75 7.04 -18.46
CA GLY A 96 -2.90 7.64 -19.15
C GLY A 96 -3.28 9.06 -18.67
N LEU A 97 -2.58 9.56 -17.65
CA LEU A 97 -2.56 10.97 -17.22
C LEU A 97 -1.38 11.68 -17.89
#